data_AF-A0A8J6MWY1-F1
#
_entry.id   AF-A0A8J6MWY1-F1
#
_cell.length_a   1.000
_cell.length_b   1.000
_cell.length_c   1.000
_cell.angle_alpha   90.00
_cell.angle_beta   90.00
_cell.angle_gamma   90.00
#
_symmetry.space_group_name_H-M   'P 1'
#
loop_
_entity.id
_entity.type
_entity.pdbx_description
1 polymer ?
#
loop_
_entity_poly.entity_id
_entity_poly.type
_entity_poly.pdbx_seq_one_letter_code
_entity_poly.pdbx_strand_id
1 'polypeptide(L)'
;WVADTPGFSQLDFEGLEAEDLGSCFREFRSYTEACRFRGCVHHKEPNCAVKEAVEQGKIAAWRYENYVQFLTEIKDRKRRY
;
A
#
# COMPACT_ATOMS: atom_id res chain seq x y z
N TRP A 1 24.12 -19.47 -1.75
CA TRP A 1 24.40 -19.04 -0.37
C TRP A 1 23.07 -18.80 0.32
N VAL A 2 22.90 -19.34 1.52
CA VAL A 2 21.71 -19.15 2.37
C VAL A 2 22.20 -18.47 3.63
N ALA A 3 21.56 -17.36 4.01
CA ALA A 3 21.89 -16.66 5.24
C ALA A 3 21.14 -17.30 6.42
N ASP A 4 21.84 -17.53 7.53
CA ASP A 4 21.33 -18.24 8.71
C ASP A 4 20.71 -17.30 9.77
N THR A 5 20.57 -16.01 9.45
CA THR A 5 19.90 -15.01 10.29
C THR A 5 18.47 -14.75 9.79
N PRO A 6 17.48 -14.62 10.70
CA PRO A 6 16.13 -14.20 10.32
C PRO A 6 16.19 -12.81 9.68
N GLY A 7 15.64 -12.67 8.47
CA GLY A 7 15.83 -11.48 7.63
C GLY A 7 15.12 -10.20 8.10
N PHE A 8 14.13 -10.31 8.99
CA PHE A 8 13.42 -9.16 9.57
C PHE A 8 13.19 -9.39 11.05
N SER A 9 13.95 -8.68 11.89
CA SER A 9 13.80 -8.70 13.35
C SER A 9 12.74 -7.70 13.83
N GLN A 10 12.50 -6.65 13.06
CA GLN A 10 11.48 -5.63 13.26
C GLN A 10 10.96 -5.18 11.89
N LEU A 11 9.65 -5.05 11.76
CA LEU A 11 9.04 -4.40 10.60
C LEU A 11 9.12 -2.90 10.84
N ASP A 12 9.98 -2.22 10.09
CA ASP A 12 10.05 -0.78 10.08
C ASP A 12 9.77 -0.26 8.68
N PHE A 13 9.00 0.83 8.60
CA PHE A 13 8.67 1.51 7.34
C PHE A 13 9.59 2.72 7.10
N GLU A 14 10.76 2.76 7.75
CA GLU A 14 11.77 3.81 7.58
C GLU A 14 12.11 3.99 6.09
N GLY A 15 12.09 5.24 5.61
CA GLY A 15 12.31 5.56 4.20
C GLY A 15 11.17 5.20 3.23
N LEU A 16 10.11 4.53 3.66
CA LEU A 16 8.93 4.27 2.82
C LEU A 16 7.91 5.40 2.92
N GLU A 17 7.56 6.02 1.79
CA GLU A 17 6.51 7.02 1.73
C GLU A 17 5.13 6.39 1.45
N ALA A 18 4.07 7.11 1.82
CA ALA A 18 2.69 6.69 1.59
C ALA A 18 2.37 6.46 0.10
N GLU A 19 3.04 7.20 -0.77
CA GLU A 19 2.93 7.12 -2.23
C GLU A 19 3.63 5.86 -2.77
N ASP A 20 4.77 5.48 -2.19
CA ASP A 20 5.51 4.29 -2.58
C ASP A 20 4.88 2.99 -2.10
N LEU A 21 4.14 3.01 -0.97
CA LEU A 21 3.52 1.81 -0.40
C LEU A 21 2.65 1.07 -1.41
N GLY A 22 1.92 1.80 -2.27
CA GLY A 22 1.06 1.18 -3.29
C GLY A 22 1.85 0.33 -4.30
N SER A 23 3.09 0.70 -4.60
CA SER A 23 3.96 -0.01 -5.53
C SER A 23 4.49 -1.34 -4.98
N CYS A 24 4.49 -1.51 -3.65
CA CYS A 24 4.85 -2.76 -2.98
C CYS A 24 3.76 -3.85 -3.11
N PHE A 25 2.55 -3.48 -3.51
CA PHE A 25 1.43 -4.40 -3.72
C PHE A 25 1.31 -4.74 -5.21
N ARG A 26 1.70 -5.96 -5.58
CA ARG A 26 1.66 -6.42 -6.97
C ARG A 26 0.26 -6.33 -7.59
N GLU A 27 -0.79 -6.58 -6.81
CA GLU A 27 -2.17 -6.51 -7.28
C GLU A 27 -2.55 -5.09 -7.72
N PHE A 28 -1.94 -4.06 -7.14
CA PHE A 28 -2.32 -2.68 -7.40
C PHE A 28 -1.70 -2.17 -8.69
N ARG A 29 -0.50 -2.65 -9.06
CA ARG A 29 0.23 -2.19 -10.28
C ARG A 29 -0.66 -2.12 -11.52
N SER A 30 -1.49 -3.13 -11.75
CA SER A 30 -2.37 -3.20 -12.94
C SER A 30 -3.51 -2.17 -12.92
N TYR A 31 -3.83 -1.60 -11.75
CA TYR A 31 -4.90 -0.62 -11.56
C TYR A 31 -4.36 0.79 -11.28
N THR A 32 -3.12 0.93 -10.83
CA THR A 32 -2.51 2.24 -10.55
C THR A 32 -2.49 3.13 -11.79
N GLU A 33 -2.29 2.56 -12.99
CA GLU A 33 -2.32 3.31 -14.26
C GLU A 33 -3.75 3.74 -14.66
N ALA A 34 -4.78 3.05 -14.18
CA ALA A 34 -6.18 3.36 -14.41
C ALA A 34 -6.75 4.36 -13.39
N CYS A 35 -5.97 4.73 -12.36
CA CYS A 35 -6.38 5.76 -11.42
C CYS A 35 -6.44 7.13 -12.09
N ARG A 36 -7.46 7.93 -11.72
CA ARG A 36 -7.67 9.27 -12.28
C ARG A 36 -6.54 10.26 -11.95
N PHE A 37 -5.92 10.12 -10.78
CA PHE A 37 -4.91 11.03 -10.26
C PHE A 37 -3.51 10.41 -10.34
N ARG A 38 -2.53 11.19 -10.80
CA ARG A 38 -1.11 10.84 -10.69
C ARG A 38 -0.68 11.04 -9.23
N GLY A 39 -0.16 9.99 -8.59
CA GLY A 39 0.16 9.99 -7.15
C GLY A 39 -0.97 9.49 -6.25
N CYS A 40 -1.90 8.70 -6.80
CA CYS A 40 -3.00 8.14 -6.02
C CYS A 40 -2.48 7.21 -4.91
N VAL A 41 -2.80 7.52 -3.66
CA VAL A 41 -2.50 6.71 -2.45
C VAL A 41 -3.63 5.73 -2.12
N HIS A 42 -4.52 5.48 -3.09
CA HIS A 42 -5.56 4.46 -3.08
C HIS A 42 -6.48 4.43 -1.83
N HIS A 43 -6.59 5.51 -1.08
CA HIS A 43 -7.32 5.55 0.20
C HIS A 43 -8.55 6.47 0.16
N LYS A 44 -8.34 7.79 0.25
CA LYS A 44 -9.44 8.79 0.30
C LYS A 44 -9.82 9.39 -1.05
N GLU A 45 -9.11 9.04 -2.12
CA GLU A 45 -9.34 9.68 -3.41
C GLU A 45 -10.62 9.17 -4.10
N PRO A 46 -11.38 10.06 -4.76
CA PRO A 46 -12.52 9.67 -5.57
C PRO A 46 -12.06 9.04 -6.89
N ASN A 47 -12.81 8.08 -7.43
CA ASN A 47 -12.49 7.36 -8.69
C ASN A 47 -11.10 6.69 -8.68
N CYS A 48 -10.88 5.83 -7.69
CA CYS A 48 -9.67 5.02 -7.59
C CYS A 48 -9.94 3.63 -8.15
N ALA A 49 -9.26 3.28 -9.25
CA ALA A 49 -9.40 1.98 -9.90
C ALA A 49 -9.05 0.80 -8.97
N VAL A 50 -8.16 0.99 -7.99
CA VAL A 50 -7.85 -0.02 -6.96
C VAL A 50 -9.07 -0.28 -6.07
N LYS A 51 -9.77 0.75 -5.61
CA LYS A 51 -10.98 0.57 -4.78
C LYS A 51 -12.09 -0.10 -5.58
N GLU A 52 -12.29 0.32 -6.82
CA GLU A 52 -13.25 -0.33 -7.72
C GLU A 52 -12.90 -1.80 -7.95
N ALA A 53 -11.62 -2.13 -8.09
CA ALA A 53 -11.16 -3.51 -8.23
C ALA A 53 -11.37 -4.33 -6.94
N VAL A 54 -11.27 -3.72 -5.76
CA VAL A 54 -11.64 -4.35 -4.47
C VAL A 54 -13.15 -4.60 -4.41
N GLU A 55 -13.97 -3.61 -4.76
CA GLU A 55 -15.44 -3.75 -4.79
C GLU A 55 -15.91 -4.81 -5.80
N GLN A 56 -15.21 -4.94 -6.93
CA GLN A 56 -15.44 -5.97 -7.94
C GLN A 56 -14.87 -7.35 -7.55
N GLY A 57 -14.19 -7.49 -6.40
CA GLY A 57 -13.58 -8.73 -5.94
C GLY A 57 -12.34 -9.18 -6.74
N LYS A 58 -11.78 -8.30 -7.59
CA LYS A 58 -10.52 -8.56 -8.32
C LYS A 58 -9.30 -8.47 -7.41
N ILE A 59 -9.41 -7.65 -6.37
CA ILE A 59 -8.45 -7.57 -5.27
C ILE A 59 -9.16 -8.08 -4.02
N ALA A 60 -8.49 -8.94 -3.25
CA ALA A 60 -9.08 -9.43 -2.03
C ALA A 60 -9.23 -8.31 -0.99
N ALA A 61 -10.40 -8.21 -0.35
CA ALA A 61 -10.69 -7.16 0.62
C ALA A 61 -9.63 -7.08 1.74
N TRP A 62 -9.22 -8.23 2.28
CA TRP A 62 -8.20 -8.32 3.33
C TRP A 62 -6.83 -7.75 2.90
N ARG A 63 -6.47 -7.85 1.61
CA ARG A 63 -5.23 -7.27 1.07
C ARG A 63 -5.30 -5.75 1.10
N TYR A 64 -6.44 -5.20 0.72
CA TYR A 64 -6.70 -3.78 0.79
C TYR A 64 -6.77 -3.28 2.24
N GLU A 65 -7.42 -4.00 3.14
CA GLU A 65 -7.45 -3.66 4.57
C GLU A 65 -6.05 -3.59 5.18
N ASN A 66 -5.18 -4.56 4.88
CA ASN A 66 -3.78 -4.54 5.30
C ASN A 66 -3.02 -3.33 4.73
N TYR A 67 -3.24 -3.00 3.46
CA TYR A 67 -2.67 -1.78 2.86
C TYR A 67 -3.10 -0.52 3.61
N VAL A 68 -4.37 -0.39 3.94
CA VAL A 68 -4.89 0.76 4.69
C VAL A 68 -4.30 0.84 6.11
N GLN A 69 -4.10 -0.32 6.78
CA GLN A 69 -3.44 -0.36 8.08
C GLN A 69 -2.00 0.17 7.98
N PHE A 70 -1.19 -0.35 7.05
CA PHE A 70 0.19 0.13 6.85
C PHE A 70 0.25 1.59 6.45
N LEU A 71 -0.66 2.04 5.59
CA LEU A 71 -0.75 3.44 5.18
C LEU A 71 -1.05 4.36 6.38
N THR A 72 -1.92 3.91 7.28
CA THR A 72 -2.25 4.64 8.51
C THR A 72 -1.05 4.69 9.45
N GLU A 73 -0.33 3.58 9.60
CA GLU A 73 0.86 3.49 10.44
C GLU A 73 1.98 4.43 9.95
N ILE A 74 2.25 4.43 8.64
CA ILE A 74 3.22 5.35 8.00
C ILE A 74 2.83 6.81 8.22
N LYS A 75 1.52 7.13 8.12
CA LYS A 75 1.01 8.49 8.34
C LYS A 75 1.09 8.93 9.79
N ASP A 76 0.78 8.04 10.74
CA ASP A 76 0.90 8.34 12.18
C ASP A 76 2.36 8.62 12.54
N ARG A 77 3.30 7.82 12.00
CA ARG A 77 4.73 8.04 12.21
C ARG A 77 5.19 9.41 11.70
N LYS A 78 4.80 9.80 10.47
CA LYS A 78 5.13 11.14 9.92
C LYS A 78 4.58 12.29 10.76
N ARG A 79 3.49 12.08 11.53
CA ARG A 79 2.88 13.12 12.38
C ARG A 79 3.60 13.33 13.71
N ARG A 80 4.40 12.34 14.16
CA ARG A 80 5.14 12.39 15.42
C ARG A 80 6.51 13.07 15.30
N TYR A 81 6.95 13.38 14.09
CA TYR A 81 8.24 14.02 13.80
C TYR A 81 8.06 15.51 13.46
#